data_AF-A0A955PQH5-F1
#
_entry.id   AF-A0A955PQH5-F1
#
_cell.length_a   1.000
_cell.length_b   1.000
_cell.length_c   1.000
_cell.angle_alpha   90.00
_cell.angle_beta   90.00
_cell.angle_gamma   90.00
#
_symmetry.space_group_name_H-M   'P 1'
#
loop_
_entity.id
_entity.type
_entity.pdbx_description
1 polymer ?
#
loop_
_entity_poly.entity_id
_entity_poly.type
_entity_poly.pdbx_seq_one_letter_code
_entity_poly.pdbx_strand_id
1 'polypeptide(L)'
;YKSLKMFQSVVKGEPLVRKHDPVPGQRGMDVFGKTIPPKEPDSVFLPVGDGVEILENGYLGVAAVDGAVTKIHERLCVMEIFHVSGDVSYKSGNIDFNGSVDISRDVLSGFKVKATGDVVIRGVVEAAEIEAEGNIEILGGFQGGGRGKLLAGGDIKLRFANDGHIEAGNDVVVQSQLQNCEVIARNQVRVEGGKGTIVGGRVRAENGIVTTNLGSKMGVKTTIQIGMDRDLPDKIEAAREIVAATAKVGMVNENRKQDLQAMMASLKKSQEAEIEVKDTVYQGVEIVFPGASLEVRDAIRRAVYYTEKWKVFNRSNE
;
A
#
# COMPACT_ATOMS: atom_id res chain seq x y z
N TYR A 1 -11.97 -10.35 18.54
CA TYR A 1 -11.21 -10.49 17.29
C TYR A 1 -12.10 -11.25 16.33
N LYS A 2 -12.71 -10.59 15.32
CA LYS A 2 -13.50 -11.30 14.30
C LYS A 2 -12.52 -12.06 13.42
N SER A 3 -12.81 -13.33 13.12
CA SER A 3 -12.04 -14.15 12.18
C SER A 3 -11.90 -13.37 10.86
N LEU A 4 -10.67 -12.99 10.53
CA LEU A 4 -10.34 -12.46 9.21
C LEU A 4 -10.31 -13.67 8.27
N LYS A 5 -11.13 -13.66 7.22
CA LYS A 5 -10.97 -14.59 6.10
C LYS A 5 -9.64 -14.24 5.44
N MET A 6 -8.66 -15.12 5.60
CA MET A 6 -7.25 -14.94 5.21
C MET A 6 -7.09 -15.04 3.68
N PHE A 7 -7.94 -15.86 3.06
CA PHE A 7 -8.22 -15.85 1.64
C PHE A 7 -9.73 -15.74 1.46
N GLN A 8 -10.17 -14.96 0.48
CA GLN A 8 -11.53 -15.10 -0.02
C GLN A 8 -11.52 -16.23 -1.05
N SER A 9 -11.64 -17.46 -0.56
CA SER A 9 -11.72 -18.64 -1.41
C SER A 9 -13.01 -18.64 -2.21
N VAL A 10 -12.90 -19.02 -3.47
CA VAL A 10 -14.01 -19.10 -4.43
C VAL A 10 -13.92 -20.40 -5.20
N VAL A 11 -15.07 -20.90 -5.63
CA VAL A 11 -15.18 -22.06 -6.50
C VAL A 11 -15.44 -21.59 -7.94
N LYS A 12 -14.97 -22.35 -8.93
CA LYS A 12 -15.23 -22.09 -10.33
C LYS A 12 -16.72 -21.84 -10.59
N GLY A 13 -17.01 -20.76 -11.28
CA GLY A 13 -18.36 -20.28 -11.60
C GLY A 13 -18.96 -19.32 -10.56
N GLU A 14 -18.30 -19.10 -9.42
CA GLU A 14 -18.79 -18.17 -8.40
C GLU A 14 -18.72 -16.71 -8.90
N PRO A 15 -19.81 -15.92 -8.78
CA PRO A 15 -19.82 -14.50 -9.10
C PRO A 15 -18.88 -13.70 -8.21
N LEU A 16 -17.97 -12.92 -8.83
CA LEU A 16 -16.98 -12.11 -8.10
C LEU A 16 -17.32 -10.62 -8.13
N VAL A 17 -17.70 -10.11 -9.30
CA VAL A 17 -17.99 -8.70 -9.51
C VAL A 17 -19.08 -8.53 -10.56
N ARG A 18 -19.98 -7.56 -10.34
CA ARG A 18 -21.01 -7.19 -11.29
C ARG A 18 -20.89 -5.72 -11.67
N LYS A 19 -20.93 -5.46 -12.97
CA LYS A 19 -21.02 -4.11 -13.51
C LYS A 19 -22.46 -3.63 -13.41
N HIS A 20 -22.63 -2.40 -12.97
CA HIS A 20 -23.90 -1.68 -13.04
C HIS A 20 -23.79 -0.58 -14.09
N ASP A 21 -24.86 -0.40 -14.86
CA ASP A 21 -24.91 0.66 -15.85
C ASP A 21 -24.79 2.02 -15.18
N PRO A 22 -23.99 2.93 -15.75
CA PRO A 22 -23.82 4.21 -15.14
C PRO A 22 -25.09 5.05 -15.37
N VAL A 23 -25.58 5.65 -14.29
CA VAL A 23 -26.83 6.42 -14.31
C VAL A 23 -26.51 7.87 -14.66
N PRO A 24 -27.19 8.47 -15.65
CA PRO A 24 -27.02 9.89 -15.97
C PRO A 24 -27.31 10.78 -14.75
N GLY A 25 -26.56 11.87 -14.62
CA GLY A 25 -26.82 12.88 -13.59
C GLY A 25 -28.18 13.55 -13.76
N GLN A 26 -28.59 14.34 -12.76
CA GLN A 26 -29.78 15.18 -12.89
C GLN A 26 -29.46 16.44 -13.70
N ARG A 27 -30.46 16.97 -14.40
CA ARG A 27 -30.34 18.24 -15.12
C ARG A 27 -30.14 19.38 -14.13
N GLY A 28 -29.09 20.19 -14.34
CA GLY A 28 -28.85 21.41 -13.58
C GLY A 28 -29.57 22.61 -14.19
N MET A 29 -29.44 23.76 -13.54
CA MET A 29 -29.92 25.05 -14.03
C MET A 29 -28.85 26.11 -13.76
N ASP A 30 -28.54 26.96 -14.74
CA ASP A 30 -27.66 28.10 -14.52
C ASP A 30 -28.36 29.25 -13.78
N VAL A 31 -27.59 30.28 -13.41
CA VAL A 31 -28.10 31.47 -12.71
C VAL A 31 -29.09 32.31 -13.54
N PHE A 32 -29.25 32.02 -14.83
CA PHE A 32 -30.18 32.67 -15.75
C PHE A 32 -31.43 31.82 -16.02
N GLY A 33 -31.59 30.67 -15.34
CA GLY A 33 -32.75 29.79 -15.46
C GLY A 33 -32.67 28.79 -16.62
N LYS A 34 -31.54 28.70 -17.34
CA LYS A 34 -31.39 27.76 -18.46
C LYS A 34 -30.98 26.38 -17.95
N THR A 35 -31.65 25.34 -18.44
CA THR A 35 -31.34 23.95 -18.09
C THR A 35 -29.99 23.51 -18.67
N ILE A 36 -29.15 22.92 -17.82
CA ILE A 36 -27.86 22.33 -18.20
C ILE A 36 -28.03 20.79 -18.22
N PRO A 37 -27.81 20.12 -19.36
CA PRO A 37 -27.84 18.66 -19.40
C PRO A 37 -26.71 18.06 -18.54
N PRO A 38 -26.95 16.92 -17.88
CA PRO A 38 -25.89 16.22 -17.16
C PRO A 38 -24.79 15.76 -18.14
N LYS A 39 -23.57 15.62 -17.65
CA LYS A 39 -22.49 14.96 -18.40
C LYS A 39 -22.90 13.52 -18.69
N GLU A 40 -22.65 13.04 -19.90
CA GLU A 40 -22.83 11.63 -20.21
C GLU A 40 -21.93 10.78 -19.30
N PRO A 41 -22.47 9.69 -18.73
CA PRO A 41 -21.67 8.82 -17.89
C PRO A 41 -20.58 8.10 -18.68
N ASP A 42 -19.39 8.00 -18.08
CA ASP A 42 -18.27 7.26 -18.65
C ASP A 42 -18.54 5.74 -18.56
N SER A 43 -18.25 5.00 -19.64
CA SER A 43 -18.41 3.54 -19.66
C SER A 43 -17.31 2.86 -18.84
N VAL A 44 -17.71 1.98 -17.92
CA VAL A 44 -16.77 1.25 -17.04
C VAL A 44 -16.58 -0.19 -17.54
N PHE A 45 -15.35 -0.67 -17.57
CA PHE A 45 -15.02 -2.07 -17.80
C PHE A 45 -14.76 -2.80 -16.48
N LEU A 46 -15.05 -4.09 -16.42
CA LEU A 46 -14.71 -4.90 -15.26
C LEU A 46 -13.17 -5.04 -15.16
N PRO A 47 -12.56 -4.68 -14.01
CA PRO A 47 -11.11 -4.77 -13.84
C PRO A 47 -10.71 -6.20 -13.50
N VAL A 48 -10.79 -7.13 -14.46
CA VAL A 48 -10.48 -8.55 -14.25
C VAL A 48 -9.11 -8.94 -14.81
N GLY A 49 -8.48 -9.92 -14.18
CA GLY A 49 -7.20 -10.51 -14.56
C GLY A 49 -7.29 -12.03 -14.61
N ASP A 50 -6.17 -12.68 -14.30
CA ASP A 50 -6.03 -14.13 -14.44
C ASP A 50 -6.99 -14.90 -13.52
N GLY A 51 -7.50 -16.03 -13.99
CA GLY A 51 -8.45 -16.86 -13.24
C GLY A 51 -9.87 -16.28 -13.13
N VAL A 52 -10.20 -15.21 -13.85
CA VAL A 52 -11.55 -14.64 -13.91
C VAL A 52 -12.09 -14.66 -15.35
N GLU A 53 -13.30 -15.15 -15.52
CA GLU A 53 -14.04 -15.17 -16.79
C GLU A 53 -15.11 -14.09 -16.82
N ILE A 54 -15.28 -13.41 -17.95
CA ILE A 54 -16.32 -12.41 -18.15
C ILE A 54 -17.52 -13.04 -18.87
N LEU A 55 -18.68 -12.99 -18.22
CA LEU A 55 -19.96 -13.46 -18.73
C LEU A 55 -20.94 -12.28 -18.92
N GLU A 56 -22.15 -12.61 -19.38
CA GLU A 56 -23.26 -11.66 -19.56
C GLU A 56 -22.86 -10.44 -20.42
N ASN A 57 -22.09 -10.64 -21.50
CA ASN A 57 -21.62 -9.56 -22.39
C ASN A 57 -20.86 -8.42 -21.69
N GLY A 58 -20.08 -8.74 -20.64
CA GLY A 58 -19.29 -7.73 -19.92
C GLY A 58 -19.88 -7.26 -18.61
N TYR A 59 -21.01 -7.83 -18.17
CA TYR A 59 -21.70 -7.41 -16.95
C TYR A 59 -21.33 -8.22 -15.72
N LEU A 60 -20.77 -9.41 -15.88
CA LEU A 60 -20.49 -10.32 -14.78
C LEU A 60 -19.07 -10.90 -14.89
N GLY A 61 -18.26 -10.74 -13.85
CA GLY A 61 -17.01 -11.47 -13.69
C GLY A 61 -17.21 -12.64 -12.74
N VAL A 62 -16.85 -13.84 -13.17
CA VAL A 62 -16.96 -15.09 -12.38
C VAL A 62 -15.59 -15.78 -12.26
N ALA A 63 -15.40 -16.59 -11.22
CA ALA A 63 -14.19 -17.38 -11.08
C ALA A 63 -14.08 -18.43 -12.20
N ALA A 64 -12.96 -18.45 -12.92
CA ALA A 64 -12.67 -19.44 -13.96
C ALA A 64 -12.10 -20.75 -13.40
N VAL A 65 -11.52 -20.67 -12.19
CA VAL A 65 -10.87 -21.76 -11.45
C VAL A 65 -11.22 -21.68 -9.96
N ASP A 66 -10.99 -22.76 -9.22
CA ASP A 66 -11.03 -22.74 -7.76
C ASP A 66 -9.77 -22.04 -7.24
N GLY A 67 -9.91 -21.17 -6.24
CA GLY A 67 -8.73 -20.45 -5.73
C GLY A 67 -9.04 -19.34 -4.75
N ALA A 68 -8.03 -18.52 -4.48
CA ALA A 68 -8.13 -17.29 -3.71
C ALA A 68 -8.33 -16.09 -4.64
N VAL A 69 -9.31 -15.26 -4.32
CA VAL A 69 -9.46 -13.94 -4.93
C VAL A 69 -8.35 -13.03 -4.40
N THR A 70 -7.58 -12.45 -5.31
CA THR A 70 -6.55 -11.46 -5.01
C THR A 70 -6.65 -10.28 -5.98
N LYS A 71 -6.00 -9.16 -5.64
CA LYS A 71 -5.91 -7.97 -6.47
C LYS A 71 -4.45 -7.75 -6.85
N ILE A 72 -4.14 -7.93 -8.13
CA ILE A 72 -2.79 -7.78 -8.67
C ILE A 72 -2.84 -6.70 -9.77
N HIS A 73 -1.98 -5.68 -9.67
CA HIS A 73 -1.94 -4.58 -10.64
C HIS A 73 -3.31 -3.95 -10.94
N GLU A 74 -4.12 -3.66 -9.91
CA GLU A 74 -5.47 -3.12 -10.02
C GLU A 74 -6.50 -4.03 -10.72
N ARG A 75 -6.18 -5.29 -10.94
CA ARG A 75 -7.07 -6.30 -11.53
C ARG A 75 -7.44 -7.37 -10.51
N LEU A 76 -8.69 -7.82 -10.58
CA LEU A 76 -9.22 -8.92 -9.80
C LEU A 76 -8.80 -10.25 -10.42
N CYS A 77 -8.04 -11.06 -9.69
CA CYS A 77 -7.54 -12.36 -10.13
C CYS A 77 -8.02 -13.47 -9.19
N VAL A 78 -8.08 -14.72 -9.69
CA VAL A 78 -8.27 -15.93 -8.87
C VAL A 78 -7.08 -16.84 -9.06
N MET A 79 -6.37 -17.12 -7.97
CA MET A 79 -5.11 -17.88 -7.97
C MET A 79 -5.26 -19.17 -7.19
N GLU A 80 -4.63 -20.26 -7.65
CA GLU A 80 -4.54 -21.51 -6.88
C GLU A 80 -3.84 -21.26 -5.53
N ILE A 81 -4.13 -22.08 -4.51
CA ILE A 81 -3.54 -21.94 -3.18
C ILE A 81 -2.66 -23.15 -2.88
N PHE A 82 -1.37 -22.92 -2.63
CA PHE A 82 -0.46 -23.93 -2.12
C PHE A 82 -0.38 -23.89 -0.60
N HIS A 83 -0.90 -24.94 0.04
CA HIS A 83 -0.91 -25.05 1.50
C HIS A 83 0.33 -25.79 2.04
N VAL A 84 1.06 -25.12 2.93
CA VAL A 84 2.16 -25.69 3.70
C VAL A 84 1.69 -25.89 5.14
N SER A 85 1.51 -27.15 5.55
CA SER A 85 0.98 -27.50 6.88
C SER A 85 1.96 -27.27 8.04
N GLY A 86 3.25 -27.06 7.73
CA GLY A 86 4.32 -26.87 8.71
C GLY A 86 5.17 -25.64 8.44
N ASP A 87 6.44 -25.71 8.85
CA ASP A 87 7.41 -24.63 8.66
C ASP A 87 8.06 -24.72 7.27
N VAL A 88 8.40 -23.56 6.71
CA VAL A 88 9.36 -23.49 5.61
C VAL A 88 10.76 -23.66 6.19
N SER A 89 11.37 -24.82 5.93
CA SER A 89 12.57 -25.31 6.59
C SER A 89 13.38 -26.21 5.65
N TYR A 90 14.45 -26.83 6.14
CA TYR A 90 15.27 -27.78 5.35
C TYR A 90 14.47 -28.96 4.78
N LYS A 91 13.31 -29.29 5.36
CA LYS A 91 12.44 -30.36 4.88
C LYS A 91 11.59 -29.92 3.68
N SER A 92 11.09 -28.70 3.70
CA SER A 92 10.26 -28.16 2.61
C SER A 92 11.08 -27.54 1.49
N GLY A 93 12.26 -26.99 1.83
CA GLY A 93 13.04 -26.14 0.94
C GLY A 93 12.39 -24.77 0.72
N ASN A 94 12.95 -24.03 -0.23
CA ASN A 94 12.37 -22.77 -0.73
C ASN A 94 11.09 -23.05 -1.51
N ILE A 95 10.22 -22.05 -1.59
CA ILE A 95 8.95 -22.12 -2.32
C ILE A 95 8.98 -21.10 -3.45
N ASP A 96 8.66 -21.54 -4.66
CA ASP A 96 8.40 -20.69 -5.83
C ASP A 96 7.13 -21.23 -6.48
N PHE A 97 6.01 -20.52 -6.30
CA PHE A 97 4.70 -21.00 -6.67
C PHE A 97 3.94 -19.97 -7.52
N ASN A 98 3.40 -20.42 -8.65
CA ASN A 98 2.50 -19.62 -9.47
C ASN A 98 1.06 -19.70 -8.91
N GLY A 99 0.85 -18.99 -7.81
CA GLY A 99 -0.42 -18.87 -7.13
C GLY A 99 -0.21 -18.23 -5.77
N SER A 100 -1.17 -18.37 -4.88
CA SER A 100 -1.06 -17.93 -3.49
C SER A 100 -0.45 -19.04 -2.61
N VAL A 101 0.23 -18.66 -1.53
CA VAL A 101 0.89 -19.58 -0.60
C VAL A 101 0.34 -19.36 0.82
N ASP A 102 -0.10 -20.44 1.47
CA ASP A 102 -0.59 -20.45 2.86
C ASP A 102 0.31 -21.31 3.74
N ILE A 103 1.10 -20.68 4.60
CA ILE A 103 2.04 -21.33 5.51
C ILE A 103 1.45 -21.34 6.91
N SER A 104 1.23 -22.56 7.43
CA SER A 104 0.55 -22.76 8.70
C SER A 104 1.40 -22.44 9.93
N ARG A 105 2.72 -22.28 9.76
CA ARG A 105 3.67 -22.02 10.85
C ARG A 105 4.74 -21.01 10.43
N ASP A 106 6.02 -21.30 10.71
CA ASP A 106 7.12 -20.33 10.60
C ASP A 106 7.85 -20.43 9.26
N VAL A 107 8.54 -19.37 8.88
CA VAL A 107 9.56 -19.41 7.82
C VAL A 107 10.91 -19.21 8.48
N LEU A 108 11.73 -20.26 8.47
CA LEU A 108 13.01 -20.27 9.16
C LEU A 108 14.08 -19.45 8.43
N SER A 109 15.16 -19.15 9.15
CA SER A 109 16.32 -18.42 8.65
C SER A 109 16.90 -19.01 7.36
N GLY A 110 17.15 -18.13 6.39
CA GLY A 110 17.82 -18.47 5.13
C GLY A 110 16.94 -19.08 4.05
N PHE A 111 15.62 -19.20 4.29
CA PHE A 111 14.68 -19.65 3.27
C PHE A 111 14.07 -18.50 2.47
N LYS A 112 13.60 -18.83 1.26
CA LYS A 112 12.89 -17.92 0.37
C LYS A 112 11.52 -18.49 0.00
N VAL A 113 10.50 -17.63 0.02
CA VAL A 113 9.14 -17.91 -0.46
C VAL A 113 8.79 -16.88 -1.52
N LYS A 114 8.45 -17.34 -2.71
CA LYS A 114 7.99 -16.52 -3.84
C LYS A 114 6.63 -16.99 -4.33
N ALA A 115 5.72 -16.04 -4.52
CA ALA A 115 4.36 -16.28 -5.00
C ALA A 115 3.93 -15.20 -6.00
N THR A 116 3.20 -15.60 -7.04
CA THR A 116 2.52 -14.65 -7.95
C THR A 116 1.18 -14.17 -7.39
N GLY A 117 0.62 -14.87 -6.40
CA GLY A 117 -0.55 -14.44 -5.63
C GLY A 117 -0.17 -13.83 -4.29
N ASP A 118 -1.03 -14.04 -3.29
CA ASP A 118 -0.79 -13.60 -1.92
C ASP A 118 0.04 -14.62 -1.13
N VAL A 119 0.77 -14.16 -0.11
CA VAL A 119 1.45 -15.02 0.86
C VAL A 119 0.89 -14.79 2.25
N VAL A 120 0.40 -15.85 2.89
CA VAL A 120 -0.12 -15.83 4.26
C VAL A 120 0.74 -16.74 5.13
N ILE A 121 1.23 -16.21 6.25
CA ILE A 121 2.09 -16.93 7.19
C ILE A 121 1.49 -16.80 8.59
N ARG A 122 1.13 -17.92 9.21
CA ARG A 122 0.52 -17.90 10.57
C ARG A 122 1.54 -17.64 11.67
N GLY A 123 2.79 -18.04 11.46
CA GLY A 123 3.88 -17.94 12.40
C GLY A 123 4.75 -16.71 12.23
N VAL A 124 6.02 -16.86 12.59
CA VAL A 124 7.07 -15.83 12.51
C VAL A 124 7.94 -16.09 11.28
N VAL A 125 8.42 -15.01 10.68
CA VAL A 125 9.45 -15.05 9.64
C VAL A 125 10.78 -14.66 10.25
N GLU A 126 11.77 -15.54 10.17
CA GLU A 126 13.11 -15.33 10.74
C GLU A 126 14.14 -15.23 9.61
N ALA A 127 14.88 -14.12 9.51
CA ALA A 127 15.99 -13.89 8.58
C ALA A 127 15.82 -14.53 7.19
N ALA A 128 14.61 -14.37 6.62
CA ALA A 128 14.16 -15.00 5.40
C ALA A 128 13.64 -13.95 4.40
N GLU A 129 13.46 -14.37 3.15
CA GLU A 129 12.98 -13.52 2.06
C GLU A 129 11.59 -13.98 1.60
N ILE A 130 10.61 -13.09 1.69
CA ILE A 130 9.24 -13.33 1.23
C ILE A 130 8.94 -12.33 0.12
N GLU A 131 8.55 -12.85 -1.05
CA GLU A 131 8.22 -12.08 -2.25
C GLU A 131 6.83 -12.49 -2.75
N ALA A 132 5.92 -11.53 -2.86
CA ALA A 132 4.56 -11.73 -3.38
C ALA A 132 4.21 -10.63 -4.39
N GLU A 133 3.65 -10.98 -5.55
CA GLU A 133 3.08 -9.95 -6.44
C GLU A 133 1.77 -9.38 -5.89
N GLY A 134 1.04 -10.17 -5.10
CA GLY A 134 -0.09 -9.72 -4.30
C GLY A 134 0.34 -9.18 -2.93
N ASN A 135 -0.41 -9.57 -1.90
CA ASN A 135 -0.24 -9.12 -0.52
C ASN A 135 0.58 -10.11 0.31
N ILE A 136 1.21 -9.62 1.37
CA ILE A 136 1.84 -10.46 2.42
C ILE A 136 1.12 -10.23 3.74
N GLU A 137 0.53 -11.28 4.34
CA GLU A 137 -0.01 -11.24 5.70
C GLU A 137 0.75 -12.22 6.62
N ILE A 138 1.40 -11.69 7.66
CA ILE A 138 2.11 -12.46 8.69
C ILE A 138 1.36 -12.27 10.01
N LEU A 139 0.70 -13.32 10.51
CA LEU A 139 -0.08 -13.22 11.75
C LEU A 139 0.82 -13.13 12.99
N GLY A 140 2.03 -13.69 12.89
CA GLY A 140 3.11 -13.47 13.84
C GLY A 140 3.89 -12.19 13.51
N GLY A 141 5.21 -12.25 13.64
CA GLY A 141 6.08 -11.11 13.40
C GLY A 141 7.20 -11.43 12.42
N PHE A 142 7.99 -10.41 12.13
CA PHE A 142 9.14 -10.49 11.24
C PHE A 142 10.42 -10.16 12.01
N GLN A 143 11.31 -11.14 12.13
CA GLN A 143 12.63 -11.01 12.74
C GLN A 143 13.66 -11.01 11.61
N GLY A 144 13.93 -9.86 11.01
CA GLY A 144 14.75 -9.76 9.79
C GLY A 144 16.22 -10.11 10.01
N GLY A 145 16.76 -9.96 11.22
CA GLY A 145 18.16 -10.28 11.53
C GLY A 145 19.18 -9.56 10.63
N GLY A 146 18.82 -8.37 10.13
CA GLY A 146 19.61 -7.52 9.24
C GLY A 146 19.69 -7.99 7.78
N ARG A 147 19.08 -9.12 7.41
CA ARG A 147 19.16 -9.70 6.06
C ARG A 147 17.81 -10.11 5.46
N GLY A 148 16.80 -10.33 6.29
CA GLY A 148 15.46 -10.69 5.85
C GLY A 148 14.79 -9.55 5.08
N LYS A 149 13.90 -9.93 4.16
CA LYS A 149 13.15 -9.00 3.31
C LYS A 149 11.70 -9.45 3.15
N LEU A 150 10.79 -8.49 3.18
CA LEU A 150 9.40 -8.66 2.77
C LEU A 150 9.14 -7.73 1.59
N LEU A 151 8.77 -8.29 0.44
CA LEU A 151 8.52 -7.56 -0.80
C LEU A 151 7.13 -7.93 -1.31
N ALA A 152 6.18 -6.99 -1.27
CA ALA A 152 4.82 -7.20 -1.76
C ALA A 152 4.48 -6.18 -2.86
N GLY A 153 3.84 -6.64 -3.94
CA GLY A 153 3.23 -5.75 -4.93
C GLY A 153 1.98 -5.03 -4.40
N GLY A 154 1.31 -5.63 -3.41
CA GLY A 154 0.18 -5.04 -2.69
C GLY A 154 0.53 -4.58 -1.27
N ASP A 155 -0.31 -4.94 -0.31
CA ASP A 155 -0.19 -4.61 1.10
C ASP A 155 0.74 -5.58 1.84
N ILE A 156 1.40 -5.08 2.88
CA ILE A 156 2.08 -5.90 3.89
C ILE A 156 1.42 -5.69 5.24
N LYS A 157 0.95 -6.77 5.87
CA LYS A 157 0.35 -6.74 7.19
C LYS A 157 1.02 -7.72 8.14
N LEU A 158 1.40 -7.24 9.32
CA LEU A 158 2.09 -8.06 10.31
C LEU A 158 1.87 -7.56 11.75
N ARG A 159 2.21 -8.39 12.75
CA ARG A 159 2.10 -7.97 14.16
C ARG A 159 3.20 -7.01 14.57
N PHE A 160 4.46 -7.36 14.28
CA PHE A 160 5.64 -6.54 14.59
C PHE A 160 6.79 -6.89 13.63
N ALA A 161 7.71 -5.96 13.42
CA ALA A 161 8.98 -6.24 12.73
C ALA A 161 10.19 -5.67 13.46
N ASN A 162 11.29 -6.42 13.40
CA ASN A 162 12.59 -6.05 13.93
C ASN A 162 13.69 -6.26 12.87
N ASP A 163 14.63 -5.33 12.78
CA ASP A 163 15.90 -5.45 12.06
C ASP A 163 15.74 -6.03 10.64
N GLY A 164 14.83 -5.47 9.84
CA GLY A 164 14.45 -6.03 8.54
C GLY A 164 14.11 -4.98 7.48
N HIS A 165 14.05 -5.42 6.23
CA HIS A 165 13.66 -4.58 5.09
C HIS A 165 12.24 -4.94 4.63
N ILE A 166 11.38 -3.94 4.48
CA ILE A 166 9.96 -4.11 4.14
C ILE A 166 9.63 -3.15 3.01
N GLU A 167 9.19 -3.67 1.87
CA GLU A 167 8.73 -2.87 0.73
C GLU A 167 7.35 -3.34 0.28
N ALA A 168 6.37 -2.43 0.31
CA ALA A 168 5.00 -2.68 -0.13
C ALA A 168 4.62 -1.74 -1.27
N GLY A 169 4.03 -2.29 -2.32
CA GLY A 169 3.45 -1.55 -3.44
C GLY A 169 2.17 -0.79 -3.07
N ASN A 170 1.62 -1.01 -1.87
CA ASN A 170 0.56 -0.18 -1.30
C ASN A 170 0.82 0.13 0.19
N ASP A 171 0.04 -0.41 1.13
CA ASP A 171 0.13 -0.08 2.56
C ASP A 171 1.02 -1.05 3.36
N VAL A 172 1.68 -0.53 4.40
CA VAL A 172 2.31 -1.35 5.45
C VAL A 172 1.54 -1.17 6.75
N VAL A 173 0.90 -2.23 7.24
CA VAL A 173 0.09 -2.22 8.47
C VAL A 173 0.73 -3.11 9.52
N VAL A 174 1.14 -2.50 10.64
CA VAL A 174 1.82 -3.18 11.74
C VAL A 174 1.02 -3.03 13.02
N GLN A 175 0.71 -4.14 13.68
CA GLN A 175 -0.15 -4.11 14.86
C GLN A 175 0.51 -3.47 16.08
N SER A 176 1.79 -3.69 16.36
CA SER A 176 2.39 -3.25 17.63
C SER A 176 3.66 -2.44 17.50
N GLN A 177 4.65 -2.88 16.72
CA GLN A 177 5.95 -2.24 16.72
C GLN A 177 6.75 -2.45 15.43
N LEU A 178 7.39 -1.38 14.96
CA LEU A 178 8.50 -1.40 14.02
C LEU A 178 9.78 -1.03 14.77
N GLN A 179 10.78 -1.90 14.73
CA GLN A 179 12.07 -1.67 15.40
C GLN A 179 13.23 -1.84 14.43
N ASN A 180 14.05 -0.80 14.26
CA ASN A 180 15.25 -0.85 13.41
C ASN A 180 14.98 -1.36 11.97
N CYS A 181 13.83 -1.05 11.41
CA CYS A 181 13.46 -1.48 10.06
C CYS A 181 13.76 -0.39 9.02
N GLU A 182 14.07 -0.79 7.79
CA GLU A 182 13.97 0.07 6.61
C GLU A 182 12.63 -0.28 5.93
N VAL A 183 11.67 0.63 5.98
CA VAL A 183 10.30 0.41 5.49
C VAL A 183 9.99 1.40 4.36
N ILE A 184 9.50 0.88 3.24
CA ILE A 184 9.04 1.63 2.07
C ILE A 184 7.59 1.22 1.78
N ALA A 185 6.66 2.17 1.84
CA ALA A 185 5.27 1.98 1.43
C ALA A 185 4.93 2.97 0.32
N ARG A 186 4.34 2.49 -0.77
CA ARG A 186 3.88 3.34 -1.88
C ARG A 186 2.55 4.04 -1.60
N ASN A 187 1.89 3.74 -0.47
CA ASN A 187 0.75 4.50 -0.01
C ASN A 187 0.95 4.99 1.44
N GLN A 188 0.59 4.20 2.45
CA GLN A 188 0.69 4.62 3.86
C GLN A 188 1.37 3.58 4.75
N VAL A 189 1.97 4.04 5.84
CA VAL A 189 2.43 3.16 6.94
C VAL A 189 1.54 3.40 8.17
N ARG A 190 0.97 2.34 8.72
CA ARG A 190 0.10 2.40 9.91
C ARG A 190 0.62 1.45 10.98
N VAL A 191 1.03 2.01 12.13
CA VAL A 191 1.50 1.24 13.28
C VAL A 191 0.53 1.46 14.44
N GLU A 192 -0.56 0.70 14.42
CA GLU A 192 -1.73 0.94 15.26
C GLU A 192 -2.15 -0.34 16.01
N GLY A 193 -2.05 -0.32 17.34
CA GLY A 193 -2.41 -1.43 18.22
C GLY A 193 -1.41 -1.64 19.36
N GLY A 194 -1.90 -2.01 20.53
CA GLY A 194 -1.06 -2.05 21.74
C GLY A 194 -0.36 -0.71 21.98
N LYS A 195 0.99 -0.68 21.95
CA LYS A 195 1.80 0.54 22.06
C LYS A 195 2.02 1.28 20.74
N GLY A 196 1.74 0.65 19.58
CA GLY A 196 1.89 1.20 18.24
C GLY A 196 3.14 2.06 18.06
N THR A 197 4.34 1.48 18.13
CA THR A 197 5.58 2.26 18.24
C THR A 197 6.51 2.05 17.05
N ILE A 198 7.08 3.13 16.53
CA ILE A 198 8.20 3.08 15.58
C ILE A 198 9.47 3.52 16.31
N VAL A 199 10.49 2.67 16.36
CA VAL A 199 11.79 2.98 17.01
C VAL A 199 12.94 2.52 16.14
N GLY A 200 13.83 3.44 15.76
CA GLY A 200 15.02 3.09 15.00
C GLY A 200 14.75 2.79 13.53
N GLY A 201 15.80 2.92 12.73
CA GLY A 201 15.71 2.71 11.28
C GLY A 201 15.05 3.88 10.56
N ARG A 202 14.49 3.59 9.39
CA ARG A 202 13.87 4.59 8.52
C ARG A 202 12.55 4.07 7.96
N VAL A 203 11.49 4.84 8.16
CA VAL A 203 10.15 4.54 7.66
C VAL A 203 9.73 5.60 6.66
N ARG A 204 9.24 5.14 5.52
CA ARG A 204 9.13 5.94 4.31
C ARG A 204 7.78 5.65 3.65
N ALA A 205 6.95 6.66 3.44
CA ALA A 205 5.62 6.52 2.83
C ALA A 205 5.30 7.67 1.87
N GLU A 206 4.46 7.43 0.87
CA GLU A 206 4.09 8.48 -0.10
C GLU A 206 2.97 9.40 0.39
N ASN A 207 1.95 8.82 1.05
CA ASN A 207 0.68 9.49 1.35
C ASN A 207 0.36 9.62 2.84
N GLY A 208 1.21 9.14 3.75
CA GLY A 208 0.95 9.28 5.19
C GLY A 208 1.60 8.24 6.07
N ILE A 209 1.86 8.61 7.33
CA ILE A 209 2.35 7.71 8.37
C ILE A 209 1.54 7.93 9.64
N VAL A 210 0.94 6.88 10.17
CA VAL A 210 0.16 6.93 11.40
C VAL A 210 0.78 5.99 12.43
N THR A 211 1.07 6.48 13.62
CA THR A 211 1.61 5.67 14.73
C THR A 211 1.10 6.19 16.08
N THR A 212 1.10 5.34 17.11
CA THR A 212 0.79 5.81 18.46
C THR A 212 1.99 6.53 19.07
N ASN A 213 3.17 5.90 19.00
CA ASN A 213 4.41 6.42 19.55
C ASN A 213 5.49 6.44 18.47
N LEU A 214 6.35 7.46 18.51
CA LEU A 214 7.41 7.65 17.54
C LEU A 214 8.74 7.97 18.24
N GLY A 215 9.75 7.14 18.02
CA GLY A 215 11.06 7.23 18.68
C GLY A 215 11.07 6.57 20.06
N SER A 216 12.13 6.85 20.83
CA SER A 216 12.27 6.35 22.20
C SER A 216 12.92 7.37 23.12
N LYS A 217 12.68 7.23 24.44
CA LYS A 217 13.32 8.08 25.47
C LYS A 217 14.84 8.03 25.45
N MET A 218 15.41 6.95 24.93
CA MET A 218 16.87 6.77 24.81
C MET A 218 17.46 7.53 23.61
N GLY A 219 16.64 8.21 22.79
CA GLY A 219 17.11 8.95 21.63
C GLY A 219 17.61 8.05 20.50
N VAL A 220 17.03 6.85 20.35
CA VAL A 220 17.37 5.96 19.24
C VAL A 220 17.03 6.67 17.93
N LYS A 221 18.04 6.88 17.08
CA LYS A 221 17.89 7.59 15.81
C LYS A 221 16.81 6.95 14.95
N THR A 222 15.73 7.69 14.72
CA THR A 222 14.55 7.23 13.97
C THR A 222 14.23 8.26 12.90
N THR A 223 14.25 7.87 11.63
CA THR A 223 13.93 8.79 10.52
C THR A 223 12.57 8.44 9.93
N ILE A 224 11.64 9.39 9.91
CA ILE A 224 10.34 9.28 9.26
C ILE A 224 10.33 10.20 8.05
N GLN A 225 10.01 9.63 6.89
CA GLN A 225 10.01 10.38 5.64
C GLN A 225 8.67 10.21 4.92
N ILE A 226 8.05 11.35 4.58
CA ILE A 226 6.87 11.42 3.74
C ILE A 226 7.23 12.02 2.38
N GLY A 227 6.50 11.61 1.35
CA GLY A 227 6.63 12.13 -0.01
C GLY A 227 7.85 11.51 -0.69
N MET A 228 7.62 10.42 -1.41
CA MET A 228 8.63 9.90 -2.32
C MET A 228 8.36 10.44 -3.69
N ASP A 229 9.19 11.41 -4.06
CA ASP A 229 9.86 11.52 -5.34
C ASP A 229 10.15 13.00 -5.52
N ARG A 230 11.40 13.39 -5.22
CA ARG A 230 11.91 14.75 -5.41
C ARG A 230 11.69 15.20 -6.87
N ASP A 231 11.65 14.24 -7.79
CA ASP A 231 11.60 14.46 -9.23
C ASP A 231 10.16 14.35 -9.78
N LEU A 232 9.15 14.01 -8.96
CA LEU A 232 7.75 13.95 -9.38
C LEU A 232 7.24 15.28 -9.94
N PRO A 233 7.57 16.45 -9.37
CA PRO A 233 7.22 17.74 -9.97
C PRO A 233 7.81 17.91 -11.38
N ASP A 234 9.09 17.53 -11.57
CA ASP A 234 9.78 17.65 -12.85
C ASP A 234 9.21 16.68 -13.90
N LYS A 235 8.87 15.45 -13.49
CA LYS A 235 8.18 14.46 -14.33
C LYS A 235 6.80 14.95 -14.76
N ILE A 236 6.06 15.60 -13.86
CA ILE A 236 4.75 16.19 -14.17
C ILE A 236 4.89 17.35 -15.15
N GLU A 237 5.88 18.22 -14.97
CA GLU A 237 6.14 19.34 -15.89
C GLU A 237 6.50 18.82 -17.29
N ALA A 238 7.40 17.83 -17.37
CA ALA A 238 7.75 17.17 -18.63
C ALA A 238 6.53 16.51 -19.29
N ALA A 239 5.69 15.82 -18.53
CA ALA A 239 4.46 15.21 -19.04
C ALA A 239 3.45 16.26 -19.54
N ARG A 240 3.32 17.41 -18.85
CA ARG A 240 2.49 18.55 -19.30
C ARG A 240 2.95 19.10 -20.64
N GLU A 241 4.26 19.29 -20.80
CA GLU A 241 4.83 19.80 -22.06
C GLU A 241 4.54 18.86 -23.23
N ILE A 242 4.70 17.55 -23.02
CA ILE A 242 4.40 16.53 -24.04
C ILE A 242 2.91 16.55 -24.41
N VAL A 243 2.01 16.63 -23.42
CA VAL A 243 0.56 16.70 -23.65
C VAL A 243 0.17 18.00 -24.38
N ALA A 244 0.75 19.14 -24.00
CA ALA A 244 0.51 20.42 -24.65
C ALA A 244 1.03 20.46 -26.09
N ALA A 245 2.20 19.86 -26.35
CA ALA A 245 2.77 19.76 -27.69
C ALA A 245 1.92 18.85 -28.60
N THR A 246 1.47 17.70 -28.11
CA THR A 246 0.60 16.78 -28.87
C THR A 246 -0.77 17.38 -29.18
N ALA A 247 -1.34 18.15 -28.26
CA ALA A 247 -2.57 18.90 -28.50
C ALA A 247 -2.43 19.92 -29.65
N LYS A 248 -1.28 20.60 -29.77
CA LYS A 248 -1.01 21.54 -30.86
C LYS A 248 -0.88 20.87 -32.24
N VAL A 249 -0.47 19.60 -32.26
CA VAL A 249 -0.33 18.79 -33.50
C VAL A 249 -1.65 18.11 -33.90
N GLY A 250 -2.73 18.31 -33.13
CA GLY A 250 -4.04 17.69 -33.40
C GLY A 250 -4.11 16.20 -33.08
N MET A 251 -3.07 15.63 -32.47
CA MET A 251 -3.08 14.26 -31.97
C MET A 251 -3.65 14.25 -30.55
N VAL A 252 -4.90 13.81 -30.39
CA VAL A 252 -5.47 13.54 -29.07
C VAL A 252 -4.93 12.18 -28.61
N ASN A 253 -4.13 12.18 -27.55
CA ASN A 253 -3.63 10.96 -26.93
C ASN A 253 -4.27 10.82 -25.55
N GLU A 254 -5.47 10.25 -25.51
CA GLU A 254 -6.28 10.08 -24.29
C GLU A 254 -5.51 9.37 -23.19
N ASN A 255 -4.70 8.37 -23.54
CA ASN A 255 -3.84 7.66 -22.59
C ASN A 255 -2.87 8.62 -21.87
N ARG A 256 -2.18 9.50 -22.60
CA ARG A 256 -1.25 10.47 -21.99
C ARG A 256 -1.96 11.51 -21.12
N LYS A 257 -3.19 11.87 -21.47
CA LYS A 257 -4.01 12.76 -20.62
C LYS A 257 -4.40 12.06 -19.32
N GLN A 258 -4.78 10.78 -19.39
CA GLN A 258 -5.09 9.95 -18.22
C GLN A 258 -3.85 9.77 -17.34
N ASP A 259 -2.69 9.47 -17.91
CA ASP A 259 -1.42 9.35 -17.18
C ASP A 259 -1.07 10.64 -16.44
N LEU A 260 -1.18 11.79 -17.13
CA LEU A 260 -0.93 13.09 -16.51
C LEU A 260 -1.94 13.39 -15.39
N GLN A 261 -3.21 13.06 -15.58
CA GLN A 261 -4.23 13.22 -14.54
C GLN A 261 -3.95 12.34 -13.31
N ALA A 262 -3.54 11.09 -13.52
CA ALA A 262 -3.16 10.18 -12.44
C ALA A 262 -1.94 10.71 -11.67
N MET A 263 -0.90 11.17 -12.38
CA MET A 263 0.28 11.78 -11.74
C MET A 263 -0.07 13.04 -10.95
N MET A 264 -0.95 13.90 -11.49
CA MET A 264 -1.45 15.09 -10.78
C MET A 264 -2.24 14.73 -9.52
N ALA A 265 -3.08 13.68 -9.57
CA ALA A 265 -3.83 13.22 -8.42
C ALA A 265 -2.90 12.69 -7.33
N SER A 266 -1.88 11.90 -7.70
CA SER A 266 -0.83 11.43 -6.79
C SER A 266 -0.04 12.58 -6.18
N LEU A 267 0.31 13.61 -6.95
CA LEU A 267 0.99 14.80 -6.42
C LEU A 267 0.13 15.54 -5.41
N LYS A 268 -1.16 15.77 -5.72
CA LYS A 268 -2.08 16.43 -4.79
C LYS A 268 -2.23 15.64 -3.50
N LYS A 269 -2.39 14.31 -3.60
CA LYS A 269 -2.49 13.42 -2.45
C LYS A 269 -1.21 13.42 -1.61
N SER A 270 -0.03 13.45 -2.26
CA SER A 270 1.26 13.55 -1.58
C SER A 270 1.46 14.90 -0.89
N GLN A 271 0.89 16.00 -1.42
CA GLN A 271 0.90 17.31 -0.75
C GLN A 271 0.01 17.35 0.51
N GLU A 272 -1.00 16.50 0.58
CA GLU A 272 -1.90 16.32 1.74
C GLU A 272 -1.37 15.23 2.70
N ALA A 273 -0.16 14.71 2.48
CA ALA A 273 0.38 13.65 3.31
C ALA A 273 0.80 14.17 4.69
N GLU A 274 0.37 13.46 5.73
CA GLU A 274 0.61 13.83 7.12
C GLU A 274 1.26 12.69 7.91
N ILE A 275 2.05 13.06 8.93
CA ILE A 275 2.53 12.15 9.96
C ILE A 275 1.67 12.39 11.21
N GLU A 276 0.79 11.44 11.53
CA GLU A 276 -0.02 11.48 12.73
C GLU A 276 0.61 10.62 13.82
N VAL A 277 0.91 11.24 14.97
CA VAL A 277 1.40 10.57 16.17
C VAL A 277 0.42 10.77 17.31
N LYS A 278 -0.24 9.70 17.73
CA LYS A 278 -1.41 9.77 18.63
C LYS A 278 -1.08 9.96 20.11
N ASP A 279 0.13 9.61 20.54
CA ASP A 279 0.56 9.73 21.93
C ASP A 279 1.82 10.60 22.04
N THR A 280 3.00 10.05 21.75
CA THR A 280 4.27 10.75 22.00
C THR A 280 5.25 10.60 20.85
N VAL A 281 5.84 11.72 20.45
CA VAL A 281 7.05 11.80 19.63
C VAL A 281 8.22 12.07 20.57
N TYR A 282 9.21 11.19 20.58
CA TYR A 282 10.39 11.33 21.43
C TYR A 282 11.50 12.14 20.72
N GLN A 283 12.45 12.63 21.53
CA GLN A 283 13.64 13.30 21.04
C GLN A 283 14.51 12.41 20.12
N GLY A 284 15.23 13.03 19.19
CA GLY A 284 16.10 12.34 18.24
C GLY A 284 15.37 11.73 17.04
N VAL A 285 14.06 11.95 16.93
CA VAL A 285 13.29 11.62 15.73
C VAL A 285 13.57 12.69 14.67
N GLU A 286 13.97 12.24 13.49
CA GLU A 286 14.13 13.08 12.30
C GLU A 286 12.89 12.92 11.42
N ILE A 287 12.20 14.03 11.17
CA ILE A 287 11.02 14.10 10.31
C ILE A 287 11.44 14.76 9.01
N VAL A 288 11.18 14.08 7.90
CA VAL A 288 11.61 14.51 6.57
C VAL A 288 10.39 14.59 5.66
N PHE A 289 10.24 15.74 5.03
CA PHE A 289 9.32 15.96 3.94
C PHE A 289 10.10 16.39 2.70
N PRO A 290 9.48 16.44 1.51
CA PRO A 290 10.14 16.98 0.33
C PRO A 290 10.59 18.42 0.60
N GLY A 291 11.90 18.69 0.45
CA GLY A 291 12.48 20.02 0.62
C GLY A 291 12.64 20.53 2.06
N ALA A 292 12.21 19.79 3.08
CA ALA A 292 12.31 20.22 4.47
C ALA A 292 12.56 19.05 5.44
N SER A 293 13.32 19.31 6.51
CA SER A 293 13.47 18.37 7.62
C SER A 293 13.39 19.07 8.96
N LEU A 294 12.99 18.31 9.97
CA LEU A 294 12.83 18.75 11.35
C LEU A 294 13.37 17.64 12.27
N GLU A 295 14.28 18.01 13.17
CA GLU A 295 14.70 17.12 14.26
C GLU A 295 13.94 17.47 15.53
N VAL A 296 13.32 16.47 16.14
CA VAL A 296 12.58 16.61 17.39
C VAL A 296 13.58 16.66 18.55
N ARG A 297 13.66 17.81 19.22
CA ARG A 297 14.62 18.05 20.32
C ARG A 297 14.09 17.61 21.67
N ASP A 298 12.81 17.84 21.91
CA ASP A 298 12.11 17.52 23.15
C ASP A 298 10.89 16.66 22.84
N ALA A 299 10.44 15.86 23.81
CA ALA A 299 9.27 15.01 23.59
C ALA A 299 8.00 15.83 23.37
N ILE A 300 7.25 15.52 22.31
CA ILE A 300 6.01 16.20 21.93
C ILE A 300 4.84 15.22 22.08
N ARG A 301 3.78 15.64 22.77
CA ARG A 301 2.54 14.86 22.84
C ARG A 301 1.62 15.18 21.67
N ARG A 302 0.94 14.16 21.14
CA ARG A 302 -0.13 14.26 20.14
C ARG A 302 0.20 15.22 19.01
N ALA A 303 1.03 14.78 18.08
CA ALA A 303 1.54 15.63 17.02
C ALA A 303 1.00 15.19 15.66
N VAL A 304 0.55 16.16 14.88
CA VAL A 304 0.34 15.98 13.44
C VAL A 304 1.36 16.84 12.71
N TYR A 305 2.21 16.22 11.91
CA TYR A 305 3.16 16.92 11.05
C TYR A 305 2.67 16.91 9.61
N TYR A 306 2.76 18.06 8.97
CA TYR A 306 2.36 18.28 7.59
C TYR A 306 3.24 19.38 6.99
N THR A 307 3.23 19.49 5.66
CA THR A 307 3.90 20.59 4.97
C THR A 307 2.93 21.61 4.41
N GLU A 308 3.18 22.88 4.70
CA GLU A 308 2.61 24.00 3.93
C GLU A 308 3.78 24.85 3.39
N LYS A 309 3.77 25.18 2.09
CA LYS A 309 4.82 26.01 1.46
C LYS A 309 6.26 25.56 1.79
N TRP A 310 6.53 24.26 1.77
CA TRP A 310 7.87 23.69 2.04
C TRP A 310 8.39 23.93 3.46
N LYS A 311 7.50 24.16 4.43
CA LYS A 311 7.83 24.20 5.86
C LYS A 311 7.05 23.12 6.58
N VAL A 312 7.70 22.47 7.53
CA VAL A 312 7.08 21.48 8.41
C VAL A 312 6.38 22.22 9.54
N PHE A 313 5.10 21.94 9.72
CA PHE A 313 4.30 22.44 10.84
C PHE A 313 3.91 21.28 11.76
N ASN A 314 3.64 21.60 13.01
CA ASN A 314 3.06 20.67 13.98
C ASN A 314 1.78 21.29 14.53
N ARG A 315 0.67 20.55 14.51
CA ARG A 315 -0.52 20.86 15.31
C ARG A 315 -0.59 19.87 16.48
N SER A 316 -0.58 20.41 17.70
CA SER A 316 -0.87 19.62 18.90
C SER A 316 -2.39 19.53 19.09
N ASN A 317 -2.93 18.32 19.14
CA ASN A 317 -4.33 18.13 19.54
C ASN A 317 -4.41 18.27 21.07
N GLU A 318 -4.76 19.47 21.55
CA GLU A 318 -5.09 19.75 22.96
C GLU A 318 -6.24 18.85 23.45
#